data_AF-A0A963MPI5-F1
#
_entry.id   AF-A0A963MPI5-F1
#
_cell.length_a   1.000
_cell.length_b   1.000
_cell.length_c   1.000
_cell.angle_alpha   90.00
_cell.angle_beta   90.00
_cell.angle_gamma   90.00
#
_symmetry.space_group_name_H-M   'P 1'
#
loop_
_entity.id
_entity.type
_entity.pdbx_description
1 polymer ?
#
loop_
_entity_poly.entity_id
_entity_poly.type
_entity_poly.pdbx_seq_one_letter_code
_entity_poly.pdbx_strand_id
1 'polypeptide(L)'
;GERVGGEEAVRIGLANRVFADAGFLDEARAFARRIAAKAPFSMELAKRQLNLSAERTLDACLTAELEGMMFVGTTRDWQEGVDAFAEKRAPVFKGE
;
A
#
# COMPACT_ATOMS: atom_id res chain seq x y z
N GLY A 1 -8.47 22.99 -21.72
CA GLY A 1 -7.63 21.82 -21.44
C GLY A 1 -7.97 20.73 -22.42
N GLU A 2 -6.97 20.02 -22.92
CA GLU A 2 -7.14 18.86 -23.80
C GLU A 2 -7.52 17.62 -22.98
N ARG A 3 -8.35 16.73 -23.56
CA ARG A 3 -8.73 15.48 -22.91
C ARG A 3 -7.67 14.42 -23.21
N VAL A 4 -7.19 13.72 -22.18
CA VAL A 4 -6.28 12.59 -22.33
C VAL A 4 -7.05 11.27 -22.30
N GLY A 5 -6.64 10.32 -23.14
CA GLY A 5 -7.16 8.95 -23.12
C GLY A 5 -6.57 8.12 -21.97
N GLY A 6 -7.10 6.91 -21.75
CA GLY A 6 -6.66 6.03 -20.66
C GLY A 6 -5.20 5.59 -20.76
N GLU A 7 -4.74 5.22 -21.95
CA GLU A 7 -3.33 4.85 -22.19
C GLU A 7 -2.38 6.02 -21.91
N GLU A 8 -2.75 7.20 -22.38
CA GLU A 8 -1.98 8.42 -22.16
C GLU A 8 -1.92 8.80 -20.67
N ALA A 9 -3.04 8.68 -19.95
CA ALA A 9 -3.09 8.92 -18.51
C ALA A 9 -2.13 7.99 -17.73
N VAL A 10 -1.95 6.74 -18.17
CA VAL A 10 -0.97 5.83 -17.58
C VAL A 10 0.46 6.25 -17.94
N ARG A 11 0.71 6.58 -19.21
CA ARG A 11 2.04 6.98 -19.68
C ARG A 11 2.60 8.19 -18.95
N ILE A 12 1.75 9.15 -18.59
CA ILE A 12 2.14 10.37 -17.86
C ILE A 12 2.15 10.22 -16.33
N GLY A 13 1.80 9.04 -15.80
CA GLY A 13 1.77 8.77 -14.36
C GLY A 13 0.53 9.30 -13.62
N LEU A 14 -0.51 9.73 -14.33
CA LEU A 14 -1.80 10.13 -13.73
C LEU A 14 -2.60 8.91 -13.24
N ALA A 15 -2.50 7.80 -13.96
CA ALA A 15 -3.11 6.52 -13.61
C ALA A 15 -2.05 5.41 -13.54
N ASN A 16 -2.31 4.38 -12.74
CA ASN A 16 -1.35 3.28 -12.57
C ASN A 16 -1.43 2.23 -13.70
N ARG A 17 -2.63 1.97 -14.23
CA ARG A 17 -2.92 0.91 -15.20
C ARG A 17 -4.14 1.28 -16.05
N VAL A 18 -4.20 0.74 -17.25
CA VAL A 18 -5.34 0.83 -18.17
C VAL A 18 -5.79 -0.59 -18.50
N PHE A 19 -7.10 -0.79 -18.59
CA PHE A 19 -7.73 -2.07 -18.90
C PHE A 19 -8.84 -1.83 -19.93
N ALA A 20 -9.27 -2.89 -20.61
CA ALA A 20 -10.50 -2.85 -21.39
C ALA A 20 -11.71 -2.63 -20.46
N ASP A 21 -12.74 -1.98 -20.97
CA ASP A 21 -13.99 -1.76 -20.22
C ASP A 21 -14.59 -3.08 -19.73
N ALA A 22 -14.56 -4.10 -20.60
CA ALA A 22 -14.89 -5.47 -20.23
C ALA A 22 -13.87 -6.01 -19.22
N GLY A 23 -14.31 -6.29 -17.99
CA GLY A 23 -13.47 -6.83 -16.92
C GLY A 23 -12.77 -5.79 -16.04
N PHE A 24 -12.90 -4.49 -16.33
CA PHE A 24 -12.29 -3.41 -15.53
C PHE A 24 -12.58 -3.54 -14.02
N LEU A 25 -13.84 -3.79 -13.67
CA LEU A 25 -14.25 -3.90 -12.27
C LEU A 25 -13.64 -5.11 -11.57
N ASP A 26 -13.44 -6.21 -12.29
CA ASP A 26 -12.86 -7.43 -11.71
C ASP A 26 -11.37 -7.24 -11.43
N GLU A 27 -10.65 -6.59 -12.35
CA GLU A 27 -9.25 -6.19 -12.18
C GLU A 27 -9.08 -5.19 -11.02
N ALA A 28 -9.95 -4.17 -10.97
CA ALA A 28 -9.93 -3.17 -9.89
C ALA A 28 -10.20 -3.82 -8.52
N ARG A 29 -11.17 -4.74 -8.43
CA ARG A 29 -11.47 -5.49 -7.20
C ARG A 29 -10.35 -6.47 -6.84
N ALA A 30 -9.72 -7.11 -7.81
CA ALA A 30 -8.57 -7.97 -7.57
C ALA A 30 -7.41 -7.16 -6.94
N PHE A 31 -7.16 -5.94 -7.44
CA PHE A 31 -6.19 -5.04 -6.83
C PHE A 31 -6.58 -4.63 -5.40
N ALA A 32 -7.83 -4.22 -5.18
CA ALA A 32 -8.32 -3.85 -3.86
C ALA A 32 -8.19 -5.01 -2.85
N ARG A 33 -8.53 -6.25 -3.27
CA ARG A 33 -8.36 -7.45 -2.44
C ARG A 33 -6.90 -7.70 -2.06
N ARG A 34 -5.96 -7.48 -2.98
CA ARG A 34 -4.52 -7.61 -2.68
C ARG A 34 -4.03 -6.61 -1.63
N ILE A 35 -4.59 -5.39 -1.63
CA ILE A 35 -4.29 -4.37 -0.61
C ILE A 35 -4.95 -4.72 0.71
N ALA A 36 -6.22 -5.13 0.69
CA ALA A 36 -6.97 -5.49 1.89
C ALA A 36 -6.39 -6.71 2.63
N ALA A 37 -5.64 -7.57 1.93
CA ALA A 37 -4.94 -8.71 2.51
C ALA A 37 -3.58 -8.35 3.15
N LYS A 38 -3.26 -7.06 3.34
CA LYS A 38 -2.03 -6.59 4.00
C LYS A 38 -2.32 -6.19 5.45
N ALA A 39 -1.27 -6.15 6.27
CA ALA A 39 -1.35 -5.69 7.66
C ALA A 39 -1.96 -4.27 7.73
N PRO A 40 -3.13 -4.08 8.37
CA PRO A 40 -3.85 -2.80 8.36
C PRO A 40 -3.01 -1.64 8.91
N PHE A 41 -2.35 -1.83 10.05
CA PHE A 41 -1.52 -0.78 10.66
C PHE A 41 -0.33 -0.37 9.77
N SER A 42 0.34 -1.34 9.14
CA SER A 42 1.43 -1.05 8.22
C SER A 42 0.95 -0.25 7.00
N MET A 43 -0.21 -0.63 6.44
CA MET A 43 -0.80 0.07 5.30
C MET A 43 -1.25 1.50 5.65
N GLU A 44 -1.84 1.68 6.84
CA GLU A 44 -2.25 2.99 7.34
C GLU A 44 -1.04 3.91 7.52
N LEU A 45 -0.01 3.44 8.21
CA LEU A 45 1.21 4.23 8.47
C LEU A 45 1.94 4.58 7.17
N ALA A 46 2.12 3.61 6.27
CA ALA A 46 2.76 3.86 4.97
C ALA A 46 1.99 4.94 4.18
N LYS A 47 0.65 4.85 4.12
CA LYS A 47 -0.17 5.84 3.43
C LYS A 47 -0.07 7.22 4.07
N ARG A 48 -0.11 7.29 5.40
CA ARG A 48 0.02 8.56 6.15
C ARG A 48 1.38 9.21 5.90
N GLN A 49 2.46 8.43 5.92
CA GLN A 49 3.82 8.92 5.69
C GLN A 49 4.00 9.44 4.26
N LEU A 50 3.50 8.73 3.26
CA LEU A 50 3.52 9.18 1.86
C LEU A 50 2.73 10.48 1.65
N ASN A 51 1.58 10.64 2.30
CA ASN A 51 0.80 11.87 2.19
C ASN A 51 1.53 13.07 2.79
N LEU A 52 2.27 12.86 3.88
CA LEU A 52 2.99 13.92 4.58
C LEU A 52 4.40 14.18 4.02
N SER A 53 4.89 13.33 3.10
CA SER A 53 6.28 13.44 2.62
C SER A 53 6.51 14.70 1.78
N ALA A 54 5.49 15.24 1.13
CA ALA A 54 5.58 16.47 0.36
C ALA A 54 5.77 17.71 1.26
N GLU A 55 5.41 17.62 2.54
CA GLU A 55 5.44 18.72 3.50
C GLU A 55 6.63 18.63 4.48
N ARG A 56 7.46 17.60 4.35
CA ARG A 56 8.53 17.27 5.29
C ARG A 56 9.88 17.19 4.60
N THR A 57 10.95 17.45 5.35
CA THR A 57 12.30 17.15 4.89
C THR A 57 12.51 15.63 4.86
N LEU A 58 13.48 15.18 4.05
CA LEU A 58 13.84 13.76 3.99
C LEU A 58 14.19 13.20 5.38
N ASP A 59 14.97 13.92 6.18
CA ASP A 59 15.36 13.49 7.53
C ASP A 59 14.15 13.33 8.46
N ALA A 60 13.17 14.22 8.37
CA ALA A 60 11.93 14.13 9.13
C ALA A 60 11.08 12.93 8.66
N CYS A 61 11.04 12.66 7.36
CA CYS A 61 10.38 11.46 6.82
C CYS A 61 11.02 10.18 7.34
N LEU A 62 12.35 10.08 7.30
CA LEU A 62 13.09 8.91 7.77
C LEU A 62 12.93 8.68 9.28
N THR A 63 12.93 9.76 10.07
CA THR A 63 12.69 9.68 11.52
C THR A 63 11.28 9.15 11.81
N ALA A 64 10.27 9.71 11.14
CA ALA A 64 8.90 9.26 11.31
C ALA A 64 8.65 7.84 10.76
N GLU A 65 9.41 7.41 9.74
CA GLU A 65 9.39 6.03 9.24
C GLU A 65 9.97 5.05 10.27
N LEU A 66 11.09 5.41 10.92
CA LEU A 66 11.68 4.61 11.99
C LEU A 66 10.71 4.44 13.16
N GLU A 67 10.07 5.53 13.61
CA GLU A 67 9.06 5.50 14.66
C GLU A 67 7.86 4.61 14.29
N GLY A 68 7.37 4.76 13.05
CA GLY A 68 6.28 3.94 12.52
C GLY A 68 6.64 2.46 12.46
N MET A 69 7.86 2.12 12.04
CA MET A 69 8.35 0.75 11.97
C MET A 69 8.51 0.14 13.37
N MET A 70 8.99 0.91 14.35
CA MET A 70 9.06 0.47 15.75
C MET A 70 7.67 0.17 16.31
N PHE A 71 6.65 0.97 16.00
CA PHE A 71 5.27 0.70 16.39
C PHE A 71 4.70 -0.55 15.71
N VAL A 72 4.85 -0.68 14.38
CA VAL A 72 4.37 -1.87 13.67
C VAL A 72 5.04 -3.13 14.22
N GLY A 73 6.33 -3.06 14.57
CA GLY A 73 7.06 -4.16 15.19
C GLY A 73 6.49 -4.66 16.52
N THR A 74 5.62 -3.90 17.19
CA THR A 74 4.93 -4.36 18.42
C THR A 74 3.54 -4.94 18.18
N THR A 75 3.07 -4.97 16.93
CA THR A 75 1.75 -5.51 16.56
C THR A 75 1.79 -7.03 16.41
N ARG A 76 0.66 -7.70 16.63
CA ARG A 76 0.54 -9.14 16.36
C ARG A 76 0.65 -9.45 14.88
N ASP A 77 0.17 -8.55 14.02
CA ASP A 77 0.29 -8.70 12.57
C ASP A 77 1.74 -8.73 12.08
N TRP A 78 2.65 -8.02 12.75
CA TRP A 78 4.08 -8.14 12.47
C TRP A 78 4.58 -9.55 12.77
N GLN A 79 4.24 -10.08 13.94
CA GLN A 79 4.62 -11.42 14.36
C GLN A 79 4.04 -12.50 13.42
N GLU A 80 2.76 -12.39 13.09
CA GLU A 80 2.08 -13.26 12.12
C GLU A 80 2.74 -13.19 10.73
N GLY A 81 3.19 -12.01 10.30
CA GLY A 81 3.94 -11.86 9.05
C GLY A 81 5.27 -12.63 9.07
N VAL A 82 6.00 -12.56 10.18
CA VAL A 82 7.25 -13.30 10.38
C VAL A 82 7.00 -14.80 10.42
N ASP A 83 6.01 -15.26 11.19
CA ASP A 83 5.67 -16.67 11.36
C ASP A 83 5.16 -17.27 10.06
N ALA A 84 4.23 -16.60 9.37
CA ALA A 84 3.71 -17.05 8.08
C ALA A 84 4.81 -17.16 7.02
N PHE A 85 5.77 -16.23 7.03
CA PHE A 85 6.92 -16.29 6.14
C PHE A 85 7.83 -17.49 6.45
N ALA A 86 8.15 -17.71 7.73
CA ALA A 86 8.97 -18.85 8.17
C ALA A 86 8.29 -20.19 7.84
N GLU A 87 6.98 -20.27 8.02
CA GLU A 87 6.15 -21.46 7.77
C GLU A 87 5.75 -21.63 6.30
N LYS A 88 6.10 -20.68 5.41
CA LYS A 88 5.73 -20.66 3.99
C LYS A 88 4.22 -20.75 3.74
N ARG A 89 3.42 -20.12 4.61
CA ARG A 89 1.96 -20.01 4.48
C ARG A 89 1.53 -18.59 4.19
N ALA A 90 0.27 -18.42 3.78
CA ALA A 90 -0.31 -17.09 3.67
C ALA A 90 -0.56 -16.50 5.07
N PRO A 91 -0.16 -15.23 5.32
CA PRO A 91 -0.46 -14.56 6.58
C PRO A 91 -1.95 -14.18 6.69
N VAL A 92 -2.47 -14.17 7.91
CA VAL A 92 -3.82 -13.72 8.25
C VAL A 92 -3.73 -12.52 9.17
N PHE A 93 -3.71 -11.33 8.59
CA PHE A 93 -3.66 -10.08 9.34
C PHE A 93 -5.05 -9.69 9.88
N LYS A 94 -5.10 -9.21 11.12
CA LYS A 94 -6.34 -8.86 11.84
C LYS A 94 -6.40 -7.40 12.29
N GLY A 95 -5.30 -6.65 12.18
CA GLY A 95 -5.20 -5.31 12.74
C GLY A 95 -5.06 -5.31 14.26
N GLU A 96 -4.26 -6.24 14.79
CA GLU A 96 -3.93 -6.38 16.22
C GLU A 96 -2.41 -6.32 16.44
#